data_AF-A0A432WCZ6-F1
#
_entry.id   AF-A0A432WCZ6-F1
#
_cell.length_a   1.000
_cell.length_b   1.000
_cell.length_c   1.000
_cell.angle_alpha   90.00
_cell.angle_beta   90.00
_cell.angle_gamma   90.00
#
_symmetry.space_group_name_H-M   'P 1'
#
loop_
_entity.id
_entity.type
_entity.pdbx_description
1 polymer ?
#
loop_
_entity_poly.entity_id
_entity_poly.type
_entity_poly.pdbx_seq_one_letter_code
_entity_poly.pdbx_strand_id
1 'polypeptide(L)' 'MGHFDSFAEFMAMGGYAAYVWSAFAATFFCLGILTWHTLYVRKALRREALKQLARIERIEKARAAKAARATRND' A
#
# COMPACT_ATOMS: atom_id res chain seq x y z
N MET A 1 41.57 -29.19 8.94
CA MET A 1 41.19 -27.77 9.10
C MET A 1 40.29 -27.38 7.95
N GLY A 2 38.99 -27.44 8.16
CA GLY A 2 37.92 -27.25 7.18
C GLY A 2 36.72 -27.94 7.80
N HIS A 3 35.75 -27.21 8.33
CA HIS A 3 34.54 -26.87 7.60
C HIS A 3 33.82 -25.82 8.48
N PHE A 4 33.61 -24.60 8.00
CA PHE A 4 32.56 -23.71 8.52
C PHE A 4 31.29 -24.00 7.73
N ASP A 5 30.91 -25.27 7.65
CA ASP A 5 29.91 -25.70 6.68
C ASP A 5 28.70 -26.20 7.42
N SER A 6 27.86 -25.25 7.76
CA SER A 6 26.95 -24.80 6.72
C SER A 6 25.93 -23.93 7.43
N PHE A 7 25.49 -22.87 6.77
CA PHE A 7 24.25 -22.20 7.17
C PHE A 7 23.10 -23.23 7.33
N ALA A 8 23.18 -24.36 6.61
CA ALA A 8 22.32 -25.52 6.76
C ALA A 8 22.43 -26.22 8.13
N GLU A 9 23.61 -26.36 8.75
CA GLU A 9 23.72 -26.93 10.10
C GLU A 9 23.15 -25.99 11.16
N PHE A 10 23.30 -24.67 11.00
CA PHE A 10 22.67 -23.69 11.90
C PHE A 10 21.13 -23.71 11.77
N MET A 11 20.63 -23.94 10.56
CA MET A 11 19.21 -24.17 10.27
C MET A 11 18.73 -25.58 10.65
N ALA A 12 19.65 -26.51 10.89
CA ALA A 12 19.39 -27.90 11.23
C ALA A 12 19.95 -28.30 12.61
N MET A 13 20.28 -27.33 13.48
CA MET A 13 20.70 -27.55 14.87
C MET A 13 19.54 -28.20 15.64
N GLY A 14 19.42 -29.53 15.49
CA GLY A 14 18.69 -30.46 16.35
C GLY A 14 17.31 -30.04 16.85
N GLY A 15 16.47 -29.42 16.01
CA GLY A 15 15.06 -29.15 16.33
C GLY A 15 14.68 -27.73 16.75
N TYR A 16 15.64 -26.85 17.08
CA TYR A 16 15.32 -25.47 17.54
C TYR A 16 15.13 -24.45 16.43
N ALA A 17 15.79 -24.66 15.29
CA ALA A 17 15.73 -23.73 14.17
C ALA A 17 14.31 -23.52 13.63
N ALA A 18 13.48 -24.57 13.62
CA ALA A 18 12.08 -24.46 13.18
C ALA A 18 11.28 -23.44 14.01
N TYR A 19 11.47 -23.40 15.33
CA TYR A 19 10.80 -22.44 16.22
C TYR A 19 11.28 -21.00 15.97
N VAL A 20 12.60 -20.82 15.85
CA VAL A 20 13.22 -19.51 15.64
C VAL A 20 12.79 -18.92 14.30
N TRP A 21 12.92 -19.69 13.22
CA TRP A 21 12.53 -19.24 11.89
C TRP A 21 11.03 -19.01 11.77
N SER A 22 10.19 -19.80 12.44
CA SER A 22 8.74 -19.55 12.47
C SER A 22 8.42 -18.23 13.19
N ALA A 23 9.10 -17.91 14.29
CA ALA A 23 8.91 -16.64 14.99
C ALA A 23 9.35 -15.43 14.14
N PHE A 24 10.50 -15.55 13.46
CA PHE A 24 10.95 -14.52 12.51
C PHE A 24 9.98 -14.39 11.34
N ALA A 25 9.57 -15.51 10.72
CA ALA A 25 8.61 -15.51 9.63
C ALA A 25 7.28 -14.88 10.04
N ALA A 26 6.76 -15.20 11.23
CA ALA A 26 5.55 -14.58 11.78
C ALA A 26 5.72 -13.07 11.98
N THR A 27 6.88 -12.63 12.47
CA THR A 27 7.19 -11.20 12.65
C THR A 27 7.25 -10.48 11.30
N PHE A 28 7.98 -11.03 10.33
CA PHE A 28 8.03 -10.49 8.97
C PHE A 28 6.66 -10.51 8.29
N PHE A 29 5.85 -11.53 8.56
CA PHE A 29 4.49 -11.63 8.04
C PHE A 29 3.60 -10.52 8.59
N CYS A 30 3.63 -10.28 9.91
CA CYS A 30 2.91 -9.17 10.54
C CYS A 30 3.37 -7.80 10.01
N LEU A 31 4.69 -7.57 9.91
CA LEU A 31 5.24 -6.34 9.34
C LEU A 31 4.88 -6.18 7.85
N GLY A 32 4.90 -7.28 7.10
CA GLY A 32 4.52 -7.34 5.70
C GLY A 32 3.06 -6.95 5.50
N ILE A 33 2.15 -7.56 6.27
CA ILE A 33 0.72 -7.22 6.26
C ILE A 33 0.51 -5.76 6.63
N LEU A 34 1.13 -5.27 7.71
CA LEU A 34 0.95 -3.89 8.15
C LEU A 34 1.44 -2.88 7.10
N THR A 35 2.59 -3.16 6.49
CA THR A 35 3.16 -2.34 5.41
C THR A 35 2.26 -2.37 4.19
N TRP A 36 1.84 -3.56 3.76
CA TRP A 36 0.94 -3.76 2.64
C TRP A 36 -0.38 -3.03 2.85
N HIS A 37 -0.98 -3.18 4.03
CA HIS A 37 -2.21 -2.50 4.43
C HIS A 37 -2.05 -0.98 4.37
N THR A 38 -0.95 -0.45 4.93
CA THR A 38 -0.65 0.98 4.89
C THR A 38 -0.51 1.51 3.46
N LEU A 39 0.19 0.79 2.59
CA LEU A 39 0.35 1.16 1.18
C LEU A 39 -0.97 1.08 0.40
N TYR A 40 -1.78 0.05 0.66
CA TYR A 40 -3.09 -0.13 0.05
C TYR A 40 -4.07 0.97 0.47
N VAL A 41 -4.16 1.27 1.76
CA VAL A 41 -5.00 2.36 2.27
C VAL A 41 -4.56 3.71 1.69
N ARG A 42 -3.26 4.00 1.64
CA ARG A 42 -2.74 5.24 1.02
C ARG A 42 -3.02 5.30 -0.49
N LYS A 43 -3.08 4.17 -1.19
CA LYS A 43 -3.50 4.12 -2.61
C LYS A 43 -5.01 4.31 -2.76
N ALA A 44 -5.81 3.68 -1.90
CA ALA A 44 -7.26 3.81 -1.90
C ALA A 44 -7.69 5.27 -1.65
N LEU A 45 -7.08 5.92 -0.66
CA LEU A 45 -7.37 7.32 -0.33
C LEU A 45 -7.02 8.28 -1.48
N ARG A 46 -5.89 8.05 -2.15
CA ARG A 46 -5.50 8.83 -3.34
C ARG A 46 -6.47 8.63 -4.51
N ARG A 47 -6.94 7.40 -4.74
CA ARG A 47 -7.94 7.12 -5.78
C ARG A 47 -9.26 7.83 -5.50
N GLU A 48 -9.69 7.84 -4.24
CA GLU A 48 -10.89 8.54 -3.83
C GLU A 48 -10.76 10.06 -4.01
N ALA A 49 -9.62 10.64 -3.59
CA ALA A 49 -9.33 12.05 -3.77
C ALA A 49 -9.34 12.47 -5.26
N LEU A 50 -8.73 11.67 -6.14
CA LEU A 50 -8.73 11.92 -7.59
C LEU A 50 -10.14 11.87 -8.20
N LYS A 51 -10.99 10.94 -7.74
CA LYS A 51 -12.41 10.88 -8.18
C LYS A 51 -13.20 12.11 -7.75
N GLN A 52 -12.98 12.58 -6.52
CA GLN A 52 -13.63 13.79 -6.00
C GLN A 52 -13.19 15.03 -6.80
N LEU A 53 -11.88 15.19 -7.05
CA LEU A 53 -11.33 16.26 -7.88
C LEU A 53 -11.98 16.30 -9.28
N ALA A 54 -12.02 15.16 -9.98
CA ALA A 54 -12.65 15.07 -11.30
C ALA A 54 -14.15 15.44 -11.29
N ARG A 55 -14.84 15.17 -10.18
CA ARG A 55 -16.26 15.54 -10.04
C ARG A 55 -16.44 17.04 -9.80
N ILE A 56 -15.60 17.65 -8.97
CA ILE A 56 -15.62 19.10 -8.73
C ILE A 56 -15.32 19.85 -10.03
N GLU A 57 -14.31 19.43 -10.79
CA GLU A 57 -13.93 20.07 -12.05
C GLU A 57 -15.08 20.08 -13.08
N ARG A 58 -15.85 18.98 -13.17
CA ARG A 58 -17.03 18.90 -14.05
C ARG A 58 -18.13 19.86 -13.63
N ILE A 59 -18.38 19.98 -12.32
CA ILE A 59 -19.41 20.87 -11.78
C ILE A 59 -19.01 22.33 -12.00
N GLU A 60 -17.74 22.68 -11.82
CA GLU A 60 -17.24 24.03 -12.10
C GLU A 60 -17.36 24.39 -13.58
N LYS A 61 -16.95 23.49 -14.49
CA LYS A 61 -17.12 23.72 -15.94
C LYS A 61 -18.59 23.91 -16.32
N ALA A 62 -19.50 23.12 -15.75
CA ALA A 62 -20.93 23.26 -16.00
C ALA A 62 -21.49 24.58 -15.44
N ARG A 63 -21.02 25.04 -14.27
CA ARG A 63 -21.39 26.35 -13.71
C ARG A 63 -20.85 27.50 -14.55
N ALA A 64 -19.60 27.44 -14.98
CA ALA A 64 -18.98 28.43 -15.85
C ALA A 64 -19.72 28.53 -17.19
N ALA A 65 -20.10 27.40 -17.79
CA ALA A 65 -20.88 27.37 -19.03
C ALA A 65 -22.29 27.94 -18.85
N LYS A 66 -22.94 27.70 -17.70
CA LYS A 66 -24.24 28.32 -17.37
C LYS A 66 -24.12 29.83 -17.15
N ALA A 67 -23.11 30.28 -16.41
CA ALA A 67 -22.85 31.70 -16.16
C ALA A 67 -22.58 32.45 -17.47
N ALA A 68 -21.71 31.90 -18.34
CA ALA A 68 -21.43 32.48 -19.66
C ALA A 68 -22.67 32.51 -20.59
N ARG A 69 -23.60 31.56 -20.44
CA ARG A 69 -24.89 31.60 -21.16
C ARG A 69 -25.85 32.65 -20.62
N ALA A 70 -25.86 32.89 -19.31
CA ALA A 70 -26.70 33.90 -18.68
C ALA A 70 -26.29 35.31 -19.13
N THR A 71 -24.99 35.63 -19.07
CA THR A 71 -24.46 36.95 -19.48
C THR A 71 -24.56 37.24 -20.97
N ARG A 72 -24.77 36.21 -21.82
CA ARG A 72 -24.94 36.39 -23.28
C ARG A 72 -26.39 36.67 -23.70
N ASN A 73 -27.34 36.47 -22.80
CA ASN A 73 -28.77 36.65 -23.09
C ASN A 73 -29.32 38.00 -22.58
N ASP A 74 -28.44 38.87 -22.08
CA ASP A 74 -28.70 40.26 -21.69
C ASP A 74 -28.14 41.20 -22.77
#